data_AF-A0A250JIG9-F1
#
_entry.id   AF-A0A250JIG9-F1
#
_cell.length_a   1.000
_cell.length_b   1.000
_cell.length_c   1.000
_cell.angle_alpha   90.00
_cell.angle_beta   90.00
_cell.angle_gamma   90.00
#
_symmetry.space_group_name_H-M   'P 1'
#
loop_
_entity.id
_entity.type
_entity.pdbx_description
1 polymer ?
#
loop_
_entity_poly.entity_id
_entity_poly.type
_entity_poly.pdbx_seq_one_letter_code
_entity_poly.pdbx_strand_id
1 'polypeptide(L)' 'MALRFFNVYGPRRALSNPYTGVLAIFASRMLNGNAPLIFEDGMQQRDFVIVGPVATDRVAEAKAELEARGLTV' A
#
# COMPACT_ATOMS: atom_id res chain seq x y z
N MET A 1 13.09 6.53 14.33
CA MET A 1 12.24 7.37 13.45
C MET A 1 11.00 6.56 13.09
N ALA A 2 9.81 7.15 12.93
CA ALA A 2 8.58 6.42 12.63
C ALA A 2 8.04 6.83 11.25
N LEU A 3 7.82 5.86 10.35
CA LEU A 3 7.22 6.10 9.04
C LEU A 3 5.70 5.95 9.11
N ARG A 4 4.99 7.00 8.70
CA ARG A 4 3.53 6.99 8.59
C ARG A 4 3.16 6.65 7.14
N PHE A 5 2.90 5.37 6.88
CA PHE A 5 2.46 4.94 5.56
C PHE A 5 1.04 5.45 5.27
N PHE A 6 0.87 6.07 4.10
CA PHE A 6 -0.45 6.39 3.54
C PHE A 6 -1.06 5.15 2.86
N ASN A 7 -2.01 5.30 1.93
CA ASN A 7 -2.67 4.16 1.29
C ASN A 7 -1.71 3.40 0.36
N VAL A 8 -0.90 2.51 0.93
CA VAL A 8 -0.01 1.63 0.16
C VAL A 8 -0.84 0.56 -0.54
N TYR A 9 -0.61 0.29 -1.82
CA TYR A 9 -1.31 -0.75 -2.59
C TYR A 9 -0.34 -1.55 -3.47
N GLY A 10 -0.73 -2.77 -3.86
CA GLY A 10 0.07 -3.61 -4.75
C GLY A 10 -0.25 -5.10 -4.69
N PRO A 11 0.51 -5.94 -5.44
CA PRO A 11 0.33 -7.38 -5.51
C PRO A 11 0.46 -8.04 -4.12
N ARG A 12 -0.24 -9.17 -3.92
CA ARG A 12 -0.30 -9.94 -2.65
C ARG A 12 -1.12 -9.33 -1.52
N ARG A 13 -1.85 -8.23 -1.76
CA ARG A 13 -2.90 -7.77 -0.83
C ARG A 13 -4.08 -8.74 -0.83
N ALA A 14 -4.67 -8.99 0.34
CA ALA A 14 -5.86 -9.82 0.45
C ALA A 14 -7.06 -9.16 -0.27
N LEU A 15 -7.50 -9.74 -1.38
CA LEU A 15 -8.65 -9.21 -2.14
C LEU A 15 -10.01 -9.54 -1.49
N SER A 16 -10.01 -10.43 -0.49
CA SER A 16 -11.21 -10.95 0.18
C SER A 16 -11.61 -10.17 1.45
N ASN A 17 -10.75 -9.30 1.98
CA ASN A 17 -11.06 -8.55 3.19
C ASN A 17 -11.71 -7.19 2.82
N PRO A 18 -12.92 -6.87 3.32
CA PRO A 18 -13.63 -5.63 3.00
C PRO A 18 -12.93 -4.36 3.52
N TYR A 19 -11.89 -4.47 4.35
CA TYR A 19 -11.09 -3.34 4.85
C TYR A 19 -9.74 -3.17 4.12
N THR A 20 -9.46 -3.93 3.05
CA THR A 20 -8.12 -4.00 2.43
C THR A 20 -7.76 -2.81 1.51
N GLY A 21 -8.46 -1.69 1.68
CA GLY A 21 -8.32 -0.49 0.86
C GLY A 21 -9.18 -0.54 -0.40
N VAL A 22 -9.67 0.64 -0.81
CA VAL A 22 -10.65 0.80 -1.90
C VAL A 22 -10.21 0.17 -3.23
N LEU A 23 -8.90 0.22 -3.53
CA LEU A 23 -8.34 -0.37 -4.76
C LEU A 23 -8.46 -1.89 -4.82
N ALA A 24 -8.37 -2.60 -3.68
CA ALA A 24 -8.54 -4.05 -3.64
C ALA A 24 -10.00 -4.45 -3.90
N ILE A 25 -10.94 -3.68 -3.36
CA ILE A 25 -12.38 -3.88 -3.56
C ILE A 25 -12.76 -3.60 -5.01
N PHE A 26 -12.22 -2.53 -5.61
CA PHE A 26 -12.47 -2.17 -7.00
C PHE A 26 -11.90 -3.24 -7.94
N ALA A 27 -10.64 -3.64 -7.73
CA ALA A 27 -10.03 -4.71 -8.51
C ALA A 27 -10.82 -6.03 -8.40
N SER A 28 -11.23 -6.43 -7.20
CA SER A 28 -12.04 -7.63 -6.99
C SER A 28 -13.39 -7.56 -7.72
N ARG A 29 -14.09 -6.40 -7.66
CA ARG A 29 -15.36 -6.22 -8.37
C ARG A 29 -15.19 -6.28 -9.88
N MET A 30 -14.21 -5.57 -10.42
CA MET A 30 -13.93 -5.55 -11.86
C MET A 30 -13.53 -6.94 -12.38
N LEU A 31 -12.72 -7.69 -11.62
CA LEU A 31 -12.36 -9.08 -11.95
C LEU A 31 -13.58 -10.02 -11.95
N ASN A 32 -14.60 -9.74 -11.16
CA ASN A 32 -15.86 -10.49 -11.12
C ASN A 32 -16.95 -9.89 -12.03
N GLY A 33 -16.61 -8.98 -12.96
CA GLY A 33 -17.56 -8.38 -13.90
C GLY A 33 -18.56 -7.39 -13.27
N ASN A 34 -18.32 -6.96 -12.04
CA ASN A 34 -19.17 -6.01 -11.33
C ASN A 34 -18.61 -4.59 -11.41
N ALA A 35 -19.49 -3.60 -11.53
CA ALA A 35 -19.10 -2.19 -11.46
C ALA A 35 -18.52 -1.85 -10.07
N PRO A 36 -17.48 -0.99 -10.00
CA PRO A 36 -17.00 -0.43 -8.75
C PRO A 36 -18.10 0.36 -8.03
N LEU A 37 -18.10 0.33 -6.70
CA LEU A 37 -19.06 1.06 -5.89
C LEU A 37 -18.39 2.29 -5.29
N ILE A 38 -18.84 3.47 -5.71
CA ILE A 38 -18.40 4.75 -5.19
C ILE A 38 -19.40 5.19 -4.12
N PHE A 39 -18.91 5.50 -2.93
CA PHE A 39 -19.72 6.09 -1.88
C PHE A 39 -19.69 7.62 -2.01
N GLU A 40 -20.82 8.28 -1.78
CA GLU A 40 -21.00 9.74 -1.85
C GLU A 40 -20.79 10.30 -3.27
N ASP A 41 -19.94 11.33 -3.41
CA ASP A 41 -19.72 12.08 -4.65
C ASP A 41 -18.54 11.57 -5.50
N GLY A 42 -17.73 10.66 -4.96
CA GLY A 42 -16.56 10.11 -5.63
C GLY A 42 -15.39 11.09 -5.83
N MET A 43 -15.47 12.32 -5.32
CA MET A 43 -14.42 13.34 -5.46
C MET A 43 -13.34 13.22 -4.38
N GLN A 44 -13.35 12.12 -3.63
CA GLN A 44 -12.41 11.85 -2.56
C GLN A 44 -10.99 11.66 -3.11
N GLN A 45 -10.09 12.58 -2.75
CA GLN A 45 -8.67 12.45 -3.05
C GLN A 45 -7.97 11.64 -1.95
N ARG A 46 -7.11 10.72 -2.37
CA ARG A 46 -6.28 9.88 -1.51
C ARG A 46 -4.92 9.70 -2.16
N ASP A 47 -3.86 9.87 -1.37
CA ASP A 47 -2.51 9.55 -1.81
C ASP A 47 -2.29 8.04 -1.77
N PHE A 48 -2.07 7.47 -2.95
CA PHE A 48 -1.82 6.04 -3.14
C PHE A 48 -0.34 5.80 -3.45
N VAL A 49 0.29 4.91 -2.69
CA VAL A 49 1.72 4.58 -2.85
C VAL A 49 1.87 3.12 -3.27
N ILE A 50 2.68 2.83 -4.28
CA ILE A 50 2.93 1.45 -4.72
C ILE A 50 3.84 0.74 -3.70
N VAL A 51 3.53 -0.52 -3.38
CA VAL A 51 4.26 -1.32 -2.38
C VAL A 51 5.73 -1.58 -2.74
N GLY A 52 6.06 -1.66 -4.04
CA GLY A 52 7.42 -1.92 -4.52
C GLY A 52 8.43 -0.89 -4.01
N PRO A 53 8.29 0.40 -4.38
CA PRO A 53 9.15 1.48 -3.89
C PRO A 53 9.22 1.55 -2.37
N VAL A 54 8.09 1.39 -1.67
CA VAL A 54 8.04 1.40 -0.19
C VAL A 54 8.92 0.32 0.43
N ALA A 55 8.95 -0.88 -0.17
CA ALA A 55 9.80 -1.97 0.30
C ALA A 55 11.29 -1.66 0.08
N THR A 56 11.64 -1.07 -1.07
CA THR A 56 13.02 -0.66 -1.38
C THR A 56 13.51 0.42 -0.43
N ASP A 57 12.71 1.47 -0.22
CA ASP A 57 13.04 2.57 0.71
C ASP A 57 13.23 2.03 2.14
N ARG A 58 12.38 1.09 2.56
CA ARG A 58 12.48 0.47 3.89
C ARG A 58 13.75 -0.33 4.07
N VAL A 59 14.16 -1.10 3.06
CA VAL A 59 15.40 -1.88 3.11
C VAL A 59 16.61 -0.95 3.14
N ALA A 60 16.59 0.13 2.37
CA ALA A 60 17.66 1.13 2.36
C ALA A 60 17.79 1.83 3.72
N GLU A 61 16.68 2.26 4.33
CA GLU A 61 16.70 2.91 5.64
C GLU A 61 17.12 1.95 6.76
N ALA A 62 16.60 0.71 6.75
CA ALA A 62 17.01 -0.31 7.72
C ALA A 62 18.51 -0.64 7.62
N LYS A 63 19.05 -0.68 6.40
CA LYS A 63 20.49 -0.87 6.17
C LYS A 63 21.30 0.32 6.69
N ALA A 64 20.87 1.56 6.42
CA ALA A 64 21.52 2.75 6.95
C ALA A 64 21.49 2.81 8.49
N GLU A 65 20.39 2.37 9.13
CA GLU A 65 20.29 2.30 10.59
C GLU A 65 21.24 1.23 11.18
N LEU A 66 21.40 0.09 10.52
CA LEU A 66 22.33 -0.97 10.93
C LEU A 66 23.80 -0.53 10.78
N GLU A 67 24.14 0.12 9.66
CA GLU A 67 25.47 0.71 9.42
C GLU A 67 25.79 1.81 10.46
N ALA A 68 24.82 2.68 10.79
CA ALA A 68 24.99 3.69 11.83
C ALA A 68 25.18 3.09 13.24
N ARG A 69 24.75 1.84 13.46
CA ARG A 69 24.96 1.08 14.71
C ARG A 69 26.25 0.26 14.72
N GLY A 70 27.06 0.33 13.66
CA GLY A 70 28.32 -0.42 13.56
C GLY A 70 28.14 -1.94 13.36
N LEU A 71 26.92 -2.38 13.04
CA LEU A 71 26.64 -3.77 12.66
C LEU A 71 26.69 -3.88 11.14
N THR A 72 27.71 -4.55 10.62
CA THR A 72 27.79 -4.88 9.20
C THR A 72 26.78 -5.97 8.85
N VAL A 73 25.99 -5.72 7.79
CA VAL A 73 25.08 -6.68 7.14
C VAL A 73 25.71 -7.17 5.85
#